data_AF-A0A1T4L3G2-F1
#
_entry.id   AF-A0A1T4L3G2-F1
#
_cell.length_a   1.000
_cell.length_b   1.000
_cell.length_c   1.000
_cell.angle_alpha   90.00
_cell.angle_beta   90.00
_cell.angle_gamma   90.00
#
_symmetry.space_group_name_H-M   'P 1'
#
loop_
_entity.id
_entity.type
_entity.pdbx_description
1 polymer ?
#
loop_
_entity_poly.entity_id
_entity_poly.type
_entity_poly.pdbx_seq_one_letter_code
_entity_poly.pdbx_strand_id
1 'polypeptide(L)'
;MLASRDEAVAFASFLKITLLSEEERQKELYNAKCEHEIADETVMIDEVQLLQQYIQAKFVRYTNTYIETFFHAKFGLHIKITGAGPVLHACRCCNYKTLAEVCAYDICPVCFWEDDGTSETYKYSSPNRMTLSEARANFKRYGVVEERFVAIVDPERMMQYSPGTGDDQPGIFPTFAP
;
A
#
# COMPACT_ATOMS: atom_id res chain seq x y z
N MET A 1 -10.72 18.97 14.47
CA MET A 1 -12.00 18.27 14.23
C MET A 1 -11.84 16.80 14.61
N LEU A 2 -12.85 16.15 15.18
CA LEU A 2 -12.83 14.70 15.47
C LEU A 2 -13.65 13.96 14.39
N ALA A 3 -13.17 12.81 13.96
CA ALA A 3 -13.87 11.93 13.02
C ALA A 3 -13.64 10.47 13.43
N SER A 4 -14.64 9.60 13.28
CA SER A 4 -14.42 8.16 13.37
C SER A 4 -13.55 7.67 12.22
N ARG A 5 -12.88 6.51 12.39
CA ARG A 5 -12.08 5.91 11.32
C ARG A 5 -12.89 5.66 10.05
N ASP A 6 -14.11 5.16 10.17
CA ASP A 6 -14.95 4.83 9.01
C ASP A 6 -15.32 6.09 8.22
N GLU A 7 -15.71 7.16 8.92
CA GLU A 7 -15.94 8.48 8.30
C GLU A 7 -14.67 8.99 7.62
N ALA A 8 -13.53 8.96 8.33
CA ALA A 8 -12.27 9.47 7.81
C ALA A 8 -11.79 8.70 6.57
N VAL A 9 -11.93 7.37 6.56
CA VAL A 9 -11.61 6.52 5.40
C VAL A 9 -12.52 6.84 4.23
N ALA A 10 -13.84 6.91 4.44
CA ALA A 10 -14.81 7.18 3.37
C ALA A 10 -14.60 8.57 2.75
N PHE A 11 -14.37 9.60 3.58
CA PHE A 11 -14.09 10.94 3.07
C PHE A 11 -12.73 11.03 2.38
N ALA A 12 -11.68 10.45 2.95
CA ALA A 12 -10.34 10.52 2.37
C ALA A 12 -10.25 9.76 1.03
N SER A 13 -10.91 8.61 0.91
CA SER A 13 -10.95 7.86 -0.37
C SER A 13 -11.69 8.64 -1.45
N PHE A 14 -12.85 9.23 -1.11
CA PHE A 14 -13.58 10.09 -2.03
C PHE A 14 -12.75 11.30 -2.48
N LEU A 15 -12.13 12.00 -1.52
CA LEU A 15 -11.27 13.15 -1.81
C LEU A 15 -10.03 12.76 -2.61
N LYS A 16 -9.45 11.58 -2.39
CA LYS A 16 -8.34 11.09 -3.22
C LYS A 16 -8.80 10.99 -4.68
N ILE A 17 -9.98 10.43 -4.95
CA ILE A 17 -10.52 10.29 -6.30
C ILE A 17 -10.74 11.65 -6.97
N THR A 18 -11.22 12.66 -6.23
CA THR A 18 -11.43 14.01 -6.81
C THR A 18 -10.13 14.75 -7.09
N LEU A 19 -9.03 14.36 -6.44
CA LEU A 19 -7.70 14.94 -6.62
C LEU A 19 -6.86 14.24 -7.71
N LEU A 20 -7.30 13.11 -8.26
CA LEU A 20 -6.58 12.41 -9.33
C LEU A 20 -6.62 13.23 -10.62
N SER A 21 -5.47 13.33 -11.31
CA SER A 21 -5.43 13.73 -12.72
C SER A 21 -6.16 12.69 -13.58
N GLU A 22 -6.43 13.03 -14.84
CA GLU A 22 -7.04 12.07 -15.78
C GLU A 22 -6.16 10.83 -16.00
N GLU A 23 -4.83 11.03 -16.11
CA GLU A 23 -3.87 9.94 -16.25
C GLU A 23 -3.83 9.04 -15.01
N GLU A 24 -3.77 9.63 -13.82
CA GLU A 24 -3.77 8.88 -12.55
C GLU A 24 -5.08 8.11 -12.37
N ARG A 25 -6.22 8.74 -12.72
CA ARG A 25 -7.54 8.10 -12.67
C ARG A 25 -7.58 6.86 -13.56
N GLN A 26 -7.09 6.95 -14.79
CA GLN A 26 -7.08 5.81 -15.70
C GLN A 26 -6.16 4.69 -15.22
N LYS A 27 -5.01 5.04 -14.64
CA LYS A 27 -4.09 4.06 -14.03
C LYS A 27 -4.73 3.32 -12.86
N GLU A 28 -5.37 4.03 -11.92
CA GLU A 28 -6.04 3.39 -10.77
C GLU A 28 -7.23 2.55 -11.23
N LEU A 29 -7.97 2.99 -12.25
CA LEU A 29 -9.07 2.20 -12.82
C LEU A 29 -8.57 0.92 -13.51
N TYR A 30 -7.46 0.99 -14.25
CA TYR A 30 -6.82 -0.19 -14.82
C TYR A 30 -6.39 -1.17 -13.72
N ASN A 31 -5.74 -0.69 -12.67
CA ASN A 31 -5.36 -1.52 -11.53
C ASN A 31 -6.58 -2.17 -10.87
N ALA A 32 -7.68 -1.44 -10.70
CA ALA A 32 -8.92 -1.96 -10.15
C ALA A 32 -9.51 -3.08 -11.04
N LYS A 33 -9.52 -2.90 -12.36
CA LYS A 33 -9.96 -3.94 -13.31
C LYS A 33 -9.08 -5.19 -13.20
N CYS A 34 -7.76 -5.02 -13.10
CA CYS A 34 -6.82 -6.13 -12.91
C CYS A 34 -7.08 -6.91 -11.60
N GLU A 35 -7.30 -6.21 -10.48
CA GLU A 35 -7.55 -6.86 -9.18
C GLU A 35 -8.87 -7.66 -9.17
N HIS A 36 -9.85 -7.23 -9.96
CA HIS A 36 -11.11 -7.94 -10.13
C HIS A 36 -11.10 -8.95 -11.30
N GLU A 37 -9.92 -9.23 -11.89
CA GLU A 37 -9.75 -10.14 -13.04
C GLU A 37 -10.64 -9.81 -14.24
N ILE A 38 -10.97 -8.53 -14.41
CA ILE A 38 -11.82 -8.04 -15.49
C ILE A 38 -10.94 -7.82 -16.72
N ALA A 39 -10.91 -8.82 -17.60
CA ALA A 39 -10.17 -8.76 -18.88
C ALA A 39 -11.07 -8.45 -20.10
N ASP A 40 -12.38 -8.62 -19.98
CA ASP A 40 -13.32 -8.49 -21.10
C ASP A 40 -13.92 -7.09 -21.18
N GLU A 41 -13.57 -6.35 -22.23
CA GLU A 41 -14.06 -4.99 -22.52
C GLU A 41 -15.57 -4.93 -22.81
N THR A 42 -16.24 -6.07 -23.03
CA THR A 42 -17.68 -6.12 -23.30
C THR A 42 -18.55 -6.14 -22.04
N VAL A 43 -17.96 -6.32 -20.86
CA VAL A 43 -18.69 -6.28 -19.60
C VAL A 43 -19.02 -4.83 -19.26
N MET A 44 -20.32 -4.52 -19.18
CA MET A 44 -20.78 -3.22 -18.69
C MET A 44 -20.48 -3.10 -17.20
N ILE A 45 -19.49 -2.28 -16.85
CA ILE A 45 -19.04 -2.07 -15.48
C ILE A 45 -19.27 -0.61 -15.11
N ASP A 46 -19.77 -0.39 -13.91
CA ASP A 46 -19.77 0.94 -13.31
C ASP A 46 -18.34 1.27 -12.87
N GLU A 47 -17.57 1.89 -13.77
CA GLU A 47 -16.17 2.27 -13.53
C GLU A 47 -16.03 3.23 -12.34
N VAL A 48 -17.05 4.06 -12.08
CA VAL A 48 -17.05 4.98 -10.95
C VAL A 48 -17.16 4.20 -9.65
N GLN A 49 -18.11 3.26 -9.58
CA GLN A 49 -18.28 2.40 -8.42
C GLN A 49 -17.05 1.51 -8.19
N LEU A 50 -16.49 0.94 -9.26
CA LEU A 50 -15.28 0.12 -9.18
C LEU A 50 -14.09 0.91 -8.62
N LEU A 51 -13.84 2.11 -9.17
CA LEU A 51 -12.75 2.98 -8.68
C LEU A 51 -12.98 3.40 -7.23
N GLN A 52 -14.22 3.70 -6.84
CA GLN A 52 -14.56 4.03 -5.45
C GLN A 52 -14.23 2.88 -4.50
N GLN A 53 -14.67 1.66 -4.83
CA GLN A 53 -14.39 0.47 -4.02
C GLN A 53 -12.90 0.20 -3.91
N TYR A 54 -12.17 0.27 -5.03
CA TYR A 54 -10.72 0.05 -5.08
C TYR A 54 -9.94 1.04 -4.21
N ILE A 55 -10.19 2.35 -4.37
CA ILE A 55 -9.49 3.37 -3.58
C ILE A 55 -9.89 3.27 -2.10
N GLN A 56 -11.16 3.01 -1.79
CA GLN A 56 -11.60 2.83 -0.41
C GLN A 56 -10.92 1.61 0.25
N ALA A 57 -10.80 0.48 -0.45
CA ALA A 57 -10.09 -0.70 0.03
C ALA A 57 -8.63 -0.40 0.38
N LYS A 58 -7.94 0.45 -0.39
CA LYS A 58 -6.59 0.93 -0.05
C LYS A 58 -6.59 1.74 1.25
N PHE A 59 -7.48 2.73 1.38
CA PHE A 59 -7.56 3.58 2.58
C PHE A 59 -7.93 2.81 3.86
N VAL A 60 -8.73 1.75 3.76
CA VAL A 60 -9.00 0.84 4.88
C VAL A 60 -7.72 0.21 5.44
N ARG A 61 -6.68 0.03 4.61
CA ARG A 61 -5.39 -0.54 5.03
C ARG A 61 -4.39 0.50 5.54
N TYR A 62 -4.67 1.80 5.37
CA TYR A 62 -3.76 2.87 5.80
C TYR A 62 -3.90 3.20 7.29
N THR A 63 -2.81 3.66 7.89
CA THR A 63 -2.78 4.09 9.30
C THR A 63 -3.64 5.33 9.54
N ASN A 64 -4.16 5.48 10.76
CA ASN A 64 -4.86 6.73 11.15
C ASN A 64 -3.96 7.95 10.96
N THR A 65 -2.69 7.84 11.35
CA THR A 65 -1.70 8.93 11.22
C THR A 65 -1.53 9.38 9.76
N TYR A 66 -1.47 8.45 8.82
CA TYR A 66 -1.41 8.79 7.39
C TYR A 66 -2.66 9.52 6.94
N ILE A 67 -3.85 9.03 7.29
CA ILE A 67 -5.11 9.66 6.90
C ILE A 67 -5.21 11.08 7.50
N GLU A 68 -4.86 11.26 8.77
CA GLU A 68 -4.76 12.60 9.40
C GLU A 68 -3.80 13.52 8.62
N THR A 69 -2.65 12.98 8.22
CA THR A 69 -1.64 13.71 7.43
C THR A 69 -2.14 14.07 6.04
N PHE A 70 -2.88 13.18 5.37
CA PHE A 70 -3.50 13.43 4.07
C PHE A 70 -4.45 14.63 4.12
N PHE A 71 -5.33 14.70 5.13
CA PHE A 71 -6.22 15.85 5.30
C PHE A 71 -5.46 17.15 5.56
N HIS A 72 -4.43 17.09 6.40
CA HIS A 72 -3.59 18.25 6.67
C HIS A 72 -2.83 18.73 5.44
N ALA A 73 -2.13 17.84 4.73
CA ALA A 73 -1.29 18.18 3.59
C ALA A 73 -2.08 18.67 2.37
N LYS A 74 -3.26 18.11 2.12
CA LYS A 74 -4.07 18.47 0.94
C LYS A 74 -5.04 19.63 1.20
N PHE A 75 -5.51 19.80 2.44
CA PHE A 75 -6.59 20.75 2.74
C PHE A 75 -6.32 21.67 3.94
N GLY A 76 -5.18 21.54 4.63
CA GLY A 76 -4.89 22.28 5.86
C GLY A 76 -5.79 21.90 7.04
N LEU A 77 -6.50 20.76 6.96
CA LEU A 77 -7.47 20.34 7.96
C LEU A 77 -6.79 19.48 9.03
N HIS A 78 -6.73 20.01 10.25
CA HIS A 78 -6.31 19.26 11.43
C HIS A 78 -7.48 18.41 11.95
N ILE A 79 -7.49 17.14 11.55
CA ILE A 79 -8.41 16.14 12.06
C ILE A 79 -7.71 15.23 13.07
N LYS A 80 -8.49 14.65 13.98
CA LYS A 80 -8.06 13.56 14.83
C LYS A 80 -9.03 12.39 14.67
N ILE A 81 -8.48 11.22 14.36
CA ILE A 81 -9.27 10.02 14.09
C ILE A 81 -9.45 9.23 15.39
N THR A 82 -10.69 8.83 15.66
CA THR A 82 -11.05 7.90 16.73
C THR A 82 -11.34 6.51 16.16
N GLY A 83 -11.12 5.47 16.98
CA GLY A 83 -11.25 4.07 16.54
C GLY A 83 -9.90 3.42 16.20
N ALA A 84 -9.89 2.08 16.23
CA ALA A 84 -8.67 1.30 16.00
C ALA A 84 -8.22 1.38 14.54
N GLY A 85 -6.91 1.50 14.32
CA GLY A 85 -6.32 1.37 12.99
C GLY A 85 -6.39 -0.06 12.44
N PRO A 86 -5.83 -0.30 11.24
CA PRO A 86 -5.89 -1.61 10.62
C PRO A 86 -5.00 -2.60 11.38
N VAL A 87 -5.48 -3.84 11.51
CA VAL A 87 -4.69 -4.96 12.04
C VAL A 87 -4.13 -5.73 10.85
N LEU A 88 -2.83 -5.57 10.61
CA LEU A 88 -2.11 -6.17 9.48
C LEU A 88 -0.87 -6.91 9.95
N HIS A 89 -0.44 -7.91 9.18
CA HIS A 89 0.77 -8.68 9.39
C HIS A 89 1.97 -8.06 8.68
N ALA A 90 3.15 -8.23 9.28
CA ALA A 90 4.40 -7.70 8.75
C ALA A 90 4.85 -8.51 7.52
N CYS A 91 5.22 -7.81 6.45
CA CYS A 91 5.87 -8.40 5.30
C CYS A 91 7.23 -8.97 5.68
N ARG A 92 7.51 -10.22 5.30
CA ARG A 92 8.78 -10.92 5.63
C ARG A 92 10.02 -10.26 5.03
N CYS A 93 9.85 -9.48 3.96
CA CYS A 93 10.91 -8.75 3.28
C CYS A 93 11.19 -7.39 3.95
N CYS A 94 10.21 -6.49 3.97
CA CYS A 94 10.43 -5.10 4.41
C CYS A 94 10.00 -4.81 5.86
N ASN A 95 9.35 -5.75 6.52
CA ASN A 95 8.83 -5.64 7.87
C ASN A 95 7.69 -4.62 8.06
N TYR A 96 7.21 -3.91 7.03
CA TYR A 96 5.99 -3.09 7.14
C TYR A 96 4.75 -3.98 7.28
N LYS A 97 3.79 -3.55 8.12
CA LYS A 97 2.52 -4.22 8.32
C LYS A 97 1.58 -3.92 7.17
N THR A 98 1.61 -4.74 6.13
CA THR A 98 0.86 -4.53 4.89
C THR A 98 -0.12 -5.65 4.57
N LEU A 99 0.09 -6.85 5.12
CA LEU A 99 -0.61 -8.07 4.70
C LEU A 99 -1.88 -8.25 5.53
N ALA A 100 -3.02 -8.46 4.88
CA ALA A 100 -4.27 -8.76 5.60
C ALA A 100 -4.22 -10.17 6.20
N GLU A 101 -3.64 -11.11 5.45
CA GLU A 101 -3.40 -12.50 5.84
C GLU A 101 -1.97 -12.89 5.47
N VAL A 102 -1.41 -13.90 6.15
CA VAL A 102 -0.07 -14.42 5.87
C VAL A 102 -0.16 -15.68 5.00
N CYS A 103 0.77 -15.83 4.06
CA CYS A 103 0.81 -16.88 3.04
C CYS A 103 -0.40 -16.84 2.09
N ALA A 104 -0.94 -15.66 1.82
CA ALA A 104 -2.13 -15.45 0.99
C ALA A 104 -1.82 -14.94 -0.43
N TYR A 105 -0.54 -14.96 -0.85
CA TYR A 105 -0.09 -14.47 -2.16
C TYR A 105 -0.30 -12.96 -2.39
N ASP A 106 -0.52 -12.19 -1.33
CA ASP A 106 -0.59 -10.73 -1.36
C ASP A 106 0.78 -10.14 -1.75
N ILE A 107 0.79 -9.18 -2.68
CA ILE A 107 1.97 -8.38 -2.99
C ILE A 107 2.07 -7.22 -2.02
N CYS A 108 3.20 -7.11 -1.32
CA CYS A 108 3.46 -6.02 -0.39
C CYS A 108 3.56 -4.67 -1.14
N PRO A 109 2.67 -3.69 -0.91
CA PRO A 109 2.69 -2.40 -1.59
C PRO A 109 3.91 -1.53 -1.23
N VAL A 110 4.64 -1.87 -0.15
CA VAL A 110 5.84 -1.14 0.26
C VAL A 110 7.09 -1.60 -0.50
N CYS A 111 7.30 -2.91 -0.62
CA CYS A 111 8.53 -3.45 -1.20
C CYS A 111 8.35 -4.25 -2.48
N PHE A 112 7.10 -4.61 -2.83
CA PHE A 112 6.74 -5.43 -3.98
C PHE A 112 7.12 -6.93 -3.87
N TRP A 113 7.36 -7.43 -2.66
CA TRP A 113 7.48 -8.87 -2.38
C TRP A 113 6.10 -9.52 -2.32
N GLU A 114 5.88 -10.62 -3.05
CA GLU A 114 4.71 -11.49 -2.95
C GLU A 114 4.84 -12.46 -1.78
N ASP A 115 3.87 -12.48 -0.88
CA ASP A 115 3.83 -13.39 0.26
C ASP A 115 3.41 -14.82 -0.13
N ASP A 116 4.33 -15.51 -0.82
CA ASP A 116 4.22 -16.89 -1.28
C ASP A 116 4.35 -17.95 -0.16
N GLY A 117 4.35 -17.50 1.10
CA GLY A 117 4.52 -18.31 2.29
C GLY A 117 5.95 -18.77 2.57
N THR A 118 6.94 -18.37 1.75
CA THR A 118 8.34 -18.67 2.01
C THR A 118 8.81 -17.94 3.26
N SER A 119 9.20 -18.71 4.27
CA SER A 119 9.76 -18.23 5.54
C SER A 119 11.28 -18.40 5.62
N GLU A 120 11.85 -19.30 4.82
CA GLU A 120 13.26 -19.64 4.81
C GLU A 120 14.08 -18.58 4.07
N THR A 121 15.09 -18.02 4.74
CA THR A 121 15.84 -16.86 4.24
C THR A 121 16.57 -17.11 2.91
N TYR A 122 17.06 -18.33 2.69
CA TYR A 122 17.87 -18.69 1.53
C TYR A 122 17.13 -19.59 0.53
N LYS A 123 15.85 -19.90 0.79
CA LYS A 123 15.04 -20.65 -0.15
C LYS A 123 14.64 -19.74 -1.30
N TYR A 124 14.80 -20.23 -2.52
CA TYR A 124 14.39 -19.50 -3.71
C TYR A 124 12.86 -19.44 -3.80
N SER A 125 12.32 -18.23 -3.90
CA SER A 125 10.90 -18.00 -4.16
C SER A 125 10.68 -17.94 -5.67
N SER A 126 9.88 -18.87 -6.21
CA SER A 126 9.54 -18.90 -7.63
C SER A 126 8.80 -17.63 -8.12
N PRO A 127 7.73 -17.15 -7.44
CA PRO A 127 7.03 -15.95 -7.89
C PRO A 127 7.90 -14.69 -7.79
N ASN A 128 8.68 -14.54 -6.72
CA ASN A 128 9.56 -13.38 -6.52
C ASN A 128 10.87 -13.46 -7.32
N ARG A 129 11.22 -14.63 -7.85
CA ARG A 129 12.45 -14.92 -8.60
C ARG A 129 13.74 -14.53 -7.87
N MET A 130 13.73 -14.64 -6.55
CA MET A 130 14.88 -14.41 -5.68
C MET A 130 14.65 -15.07 -4.32
N THR A 131 15.69 -15.13 -3.50
CA THR A 131 15.60 -15.51 -2.09
C THR A 131 15.12 -14.34 -1.24
N LEU A 132 14.57 -14.63 -0.06
CA LEU A 132 14.18 -13.58 0.88
C LEU A 132 15.38 -12.74 1.35
N SER A 133 16.57 -13.35 1.44
CA SER A 133 17.83 -12.65 1.74
C SER A 133 18.16 -11.58 0.70
N GLU A 134 18.08 -11.93 -0.60
CA GLU A 134 18.30 -11.00 -1.71
C GLU A 134 17.26 -9.89 -1.72
N ALA A 135 15.98 -10.22 -1.51
CA ALA A 135 14.91 -9.24 -1.42
C ALA A 135 15.12 -8.22 -0.30
N ARG A 136 15.56 -8.67 0.89
CA ARG A 136 15.92 -7.79 2.02
C ARG A 136 17.10 -6.89 1.70
N ALA A 137 18.13 -7.42 1.03
CA ALA A 137 19.28 -6.64 0.59
C ALA A 137 18.88 -5.58 -0.45
N ASN A 138 18.03 -5.95 -1.41
CA ASN A 138 17.49 -5.05 -2.43
C ASN A 138 16.60 -3.98 -1.80
N PHE A 139 15.73 -4.34 -0.86
CA PHE A 139 14.89 -3.37 -0.16
C PHE A 139 15.73 -2.33 0.61
N LYS A 140 16.81 -2.75 1.27
CA LYS A 140 17.76 -1.82 1.90
C LYS A 140 18.43 -0.88 0.89
N ARG A 141 18.66 -1.34 -0.34
CA ARG A 141 19.37 -0.58 -1.39
C ARG A 141 18.45 0.35 -2.19
N TYR A 142 17.27 -0.13 -2.57
CA TYR A 142 16.35 0.53 -3.52
C TYR A 142 15.02 0.96 -2.88
N GLY A 143 14.71 0.50 -1.67
CA GLY A 143 13.38 0.67 -1.05
C GLY A 143 12.29 -0.20 -1.67
N VAL A 144 12.66 -1.15 -2.53
CA VAL A 144 11.82 -2.18 -3.20
C VAL A 144 12.68 -3.42 -3.49
N VAL A 145 12.06 -4.56 -3.81
CA VAL A 145 12.77 -5.83 -4.07
C VAL A 145 13.49 -5.85 -5.43
N GLU A 146 13.08 -5.02 -6.38
CA GLU A 146 13.77 -4.80 -7.65
C GLU A 146 13.71 -3.32 -8.02
N GLU A 147 14.79 -2.76 -8.55
CA GLU A 147 14.90 -1.32 -8.89
C GLU A 147 13.80 -0.84 -9.85
N ARG A 148 13.35 -1.70 -10.77
CA ARG A 148 12.25 -1.39 -11.71
C ARG A 148 10.94 -1.02 -11.03
N PHE A 149 10.71 -1.47 -9.79
CA PHE A 149 9.48 -1.17 -9.05
C PHE A 149 9.47 0.22 -8.42
N VAL A 150 10.61 0.92 -8.36
CA VAL A 150 10.71 2.28 -7.78
C VAL A 150 9.73 3.24 -8.44
N ALA A 151 9.56 3.15 -9.76
CA ALA A 151 8.67 4.02 -10.53
C ALA A 151 7.18 3.63 -10.44
N ILE A 152 6.87 2.46 -9.89
CA ILE A 152 5.50 1.90 -9.87
C ILE A 152 4.85 2.07 -8.50
N VAL A 153 5.62 1.88 -7.43
CA VAL A 153 5.13 1.97 -6.06
C VAL A 153 4.74 3.40 -5.67
N ASP A 154 3.79 3.52 -4.75
CA ASP A 154 3.35 4.83 -4.25
C ASP A 154 4.52 5.53 -3.49
N PRO A 155 4.85 6.80 -3.80
CA PRO A 155 5.90 7.53 -3.09
C PRO A 155 5.61 7.70 -1.59
N GLU A 156 4.33 7.72 -1.18
CA GLU A 156 3.90 7.86 0.21
C GLU A 156 3.76 6.51 0.94
N ARG A 157 4.01 5.37 0.28
CA ARG A 157 3.78 4.01 0.80
C ARG A 157 4.37 3.75 2.19
N MET A 158 5.53 4.30 2.51
CA MET A 158 6.16 4.09 3.83
C MET A 158 5.42 4.82 4.96
N MET A 159 4.72 5.91 4.66
CA MET A 159 3.88 6.63 5.63
C MET A 159 2.50 5.97 5.75
N GLN A 160 2.01 5.36 4.68
CA GLN A 160 0.71 4.70 4.61
C GLN A 160 0.59 3.53 5.59
N TYR A 161 1.68 2.79 5.86
CA TYR A 161 1.68 1.57 6.67
C TYR A 161 2.56 1.68 7.91
N SER A 162 2.18 1.00 8.99
CA SER A 162 2.99 0.94 10.20
C SER A 162 4.20 0.03 10.01
N PRO A 163 5.39 0.37 10.53
CA PRO A 163 6.49 -0.57 10.61
C PRO A 163 6.15 -1.72 11.57
N GLY A 164 6.75 -2.88 11.33
CA GLY A 164 6.72 -4.04 12.21
C GLY A 164 7.50 -3.78 13.50
N THR A 165 7.21 -4.57 14.53
CA THR A 165 7.90 -4.52 15.83
C THR A 165 8.93 -5.64 15.88
N GLY A 166 10.23 -5.32 15.76
CA GLY A 166 11.34 -6.28 15.84
C GLY A 166 12.70 -5.65 15.50
N ASP A 167 13.79 -6.29 15.95
CA ASP A 167 15.20 -5.86 15.81
C ASP A 167 15.70 -5.83 14.34
N ASP A 168 14.94 -6.40 13.40
CA ASP A 168 15.16 -6.30 11.96
C ASP A 168 14.46 -5.05 11.38
N GLN A 169 14.72 -3.88 11.96
CA GLN A 169 14.36 -2.64 11.28
C GLN A 169 15.26 -2.49 10.04
N PRO A 170 14.71 -2.30 8.83
CA PRO A 170 15.49 -1.73 7.74
C PRO A 170 15.91 -0.35 8.23
N GLY A 171 17.22 -0.17 8.43
CA GLY A 171 17.80 1.04 9.00
C GLY A 171 17.17 2.28 8.39
N ILE A 172 16.86 3.24 9.27
CA ILE A 172 16.31 4.57 8.99
C ILE A 172 16.66 5.01 7.56
N PHE A 173 15.67 5.03 6.67
CA PHE A 173 15.86 5.51 5.31
C PHE A 173 16.29 6.99 5.37
N PRO A 174 17.21 7.43 4.49
CA PRO A 174 17.52 8.85 4.38
C PRO A 174 16.20 9.59 4.07
N THR A 175 15.97 10.66 4.80
CA THR A 175 14.91 11.62 4.51
C THR A 175 14.94 11.93 3.01
N PHE A 176 13.87 11.61 2.28
CA PHE A 176 13.65 12.19 0.97
C PHE A 176 13.47 13.70 1.21
N ALA A 177 14.57 14.44 1.05
CA ALA A 177 14.55 15.89 1.00
C ALA A 177 13.78 16.33 -0.25
N PRO A 178 13.08 17.48 -0.19
CA PRO A 178 12.05 17.89 -1.15
C PRO A 178 12.55 18.04 -2.59
#